data_AF-A0A7X3FHK1-F1
#
_entry.id   AF-A0A7X3FHK1-F1
#
_cell.length_a   1.000
_cell.length_b   1.000
_cell.length_c   1.000
_cell.angle_alpha   90.00
_cell.angle_beta   90.00
_cell.angle_gamma   90.00
#
_symmetry.space_group_name_H-M   'P 1'
#
loop_
_entity.id
_entity.type
_entity.pdbx_description
1 polymer ?
#
loop_
_entity_poly.entity_id
_entity_poly.type
_entity_poly.pdbx_seq_one_letter_code
_entity_poly.pdbx_strand_id
1 'polypeptide(L)'
;MLIICSLLSNISLSQNYMKSLIPEANDGIGISNRISYWIIGEGNWSQERFKMLYEQSVLITIILLLTYVFTLVFEKFKKTS
;
A
#
# COMPACT_ATOMS: atom_id res chain seq x y z
N MET A 1 14.03 -5.15 -0.70
CA MET A 1 13.33 -4.98 0.59
C MET A 1 12.20 -3.94 0.51
N LEU A 2 12.48 -2.69 0.11
CA LEU A 2 11.46 -1.61 0.07
C LEU A 2 10.23 -1.92 -0.81
N ILE A 3 10.42 -2.51 -1.98
CA ILE A 3 9.31 -2.92 -2.87
C ILE A 3 8.39 -3.94 -2.16
N ILE A 4 8.98 -4.90 -1.44
CA ILE A 4 8.23 -5.93 -0.71
C ILE A 4 7.43 -5.30 0.43
N CYS A 5 8.05 -4.41 1.22
CA CYS A 5 7.35 -3.68 2.29
C CYS A 5 6.21 -2.81 1.74
N SER A 6 6.43 -2.15 0.61
CA SER A 6 5.41 -1.35 -0.08
C SER A 6 4.24 -2.21 -0.55
N LEU A 7 4.52 -3.36 -1.16
CA LEU A 7 3.49 -4.31 -1.60
C LEU A 7 2.68 -4.87 -0.43
N LEU A 8 3.34 -5.28 0.66
CA LEU A 8 2.65 -5.78 1.85
C LEU A 8 1.76 -4.70 2.49
N SER A 9 2.24 -3.46 2.53
CA SER A 9 1.45 -2.32 3.01
C SER A 9 0.25 -2.06 2.09
N ASN A 10 0.45 -2.13 0.78
CA ASN A 10 -0.61 -1.95 -0.22
C ASN A 10 -1.71 -3.01 -0.08
N ILE A 11 -1.33 -4.29 -0.03
CA ILE A 11 -2.28 -5.40 0.16
C ILE A 11 -3.05 -5.22 1.48
N SER A 12 -2.33 -4.83 2.54
CA SER A 12 -2.94 -4.63 3.86
C SER A 12 -3.96 -3.49 3.85
N LEU A 13 -3.64 -2.36 3.21
CA LEU A 13 -4.54 -1.20 3.10
C LEU A 13 -5.74 -1.50 2.19
N SER A 14 -5.50 -2.21 1.08
CA SER A 14 -6.55 -2.67 0.15
C SER A 14 -7.60 -3.53 0.85
N GLN A 15 -7.16 -4.51 1.66
CA GLN A 15 -8.07 -5.36 2.43
C GLN A 15 -8.91 -4.58 3.44
N ASN A 16 -8.35 -3.55 4.07
CA ASN A 16 -9.09 -2.70 5.01
C ASN A 16 -10.10 -1.81 4.28
N TYR A 17 -9.71 -1.25 3.13
CA TYR A 17 -10.62 -0.49 2.30
C TYR A 17 -11.79 -1.35 1.81
N MET A 18 -11.53 -2.55 1.26
CA MET A 18 -12.58 -3.47 0.83
C MET A 18 -13.52 -3.88 1.97
N LYS A 19 -12.97 -4.18 3.15
CA LYS A 19 -13.79 -4.49 4.33
C LYS A 19 -14.61 -3.30 4.82
N SER A 20 -14.10 -2.07 4.69
CA SER A 20 -14.87 -0.87 5.03
C SER A 20 -16.05 -0.60 4.09
N LEU A 21 -16.04 -1.17 2.88
CA LEU A 21 -17.12 -1.05 1.90
C LEU A 21 -18.28 -2.03 2.12
N ILE A 22 -18.10 -3.05 2.97
CA ILE A 22 -19.11 -4.09 3.22
C ILE A 22 -19.62 -3.90 4.66
N PRO A 23 -20.81 -3.27 4.86
CA PRO A 23 -21.35 -2.95 6.19
C PRO A 23 -21.59 -4.19 7.07
N GLU A 24 -21.81 -5.35 6.45
CA GLU A 24 -22.17 -6.61 7.12
C GLU A 24 -20.94 -7.45 7.50
N ALA A 25 -19.73 -7.07 7.04
CA ALA A 25 -18.51 -7.87 7.24
C ALA A 25 -17.77 -7.59 8.56
N ASN A 26 -18.08 -6.48 9.25
CA ASN A 26 -17.57 -6.14 10.58
C ASN A 26 -18.63 -5.33 11.34
N ASP A 27 -18.61 -5.37 12.67
CA ASP A 27 -19.43 -4.54 13.58
C ASP A 27 -19.05 -3.03 13.50
N GLY A 28 -18.96 -2.48 12.28
CA GLY A 28 -18.56 -1.11 11.97
C GLY A 28 -17.24 -0.98 11.18
N ILE A 29 -16.73 0.25 11.13
CA ILE A 29 -15.46 0.61 10.48
C ILE A 29 -14.32 0.38 11.46
N GLY A 30 -13.37 -0.49 11.11
CA GLY A 30 -12.23 -0.80 11.97
C GLY A 30 -11.05 -1.40 11.20
N ILE A 31 -9.88 -1.41 11.84
CA ILE A 31 -8.67 -1.98 11.28
C ILE A 31 -8.67 -3.50 11.46
N SER A 32 -8.46 -4.23 10.36
CA SER A 32 -8.54 -5.69 10.29
C SER A 32 -7.18 -6.40 10.21
N ASN A 33 -6.07 -5.67 10.12
CA ASN A 33 -4.73 -6.27 10.12
C ASN A 33 -3.69 -5.39 10.86
N ARG A 34 -2.63 -6.05 11.33
CA ARG A 34 -1.58 -5.41 12.16
C ARG A 34 -0.75 -4.39 11.40
N ILE A 35 -0.55 -4.60 10.09
CA ILE A 35 0.21 -3.68 9.24
C ILE A 35 -0.54 -2.36 9.07
N SER A 36 -1.84 -2.41 8.75
CA SER A 36 -2.65 -1.18 8.69
C SER A 36 -2.79 -0.52 10.06
N TYR A 37 -2.79 -1.29 11.16
CA TYR A 37 -2.77 -0.72 12.51
C TYR A 37 -1.50 0.11 12.75
N TRP A 38 -0.34 -0.38 12.31
CA TRP A 38 0.91 0.38 12.40
C TRP A 38 0.93 1.62 11.51
N ILE A 39 0.20 1.60 10.38
CA ILE A 39 0.16 2.73 9.44
C ILE A 39 -0.85 3.80 9.87
N ILE A 40 -2.04 3.38 10.34
CA ILE A 40 -3.20 4.25 10.57
C ILE A 40 -3.31 4.66 12.05
N GLY A 41 -2.90 3.79 12.97
CA GLY A 41 -3.05 3.98 14.42
C GLY A 41 -4.47 3.80 14.94
N GLU A 42 -4.69 4.10 16.21
CA GLU A 42 -5.98 3.97 16.89
C GLU A 42 -6.93 5.14 16.70
N GLY A 43 -8.24 4.83 16.58
CA GLY A 43 -9.36 5.78 16.64
C GLY A 43 -9.50 6.72 15.45
N ASN A 44 -8.61 6.61 14.45
CA ASN A 44 -8.49 7.56 13.34
C ASN A 44 -8.80 6.92 11.98
N TRP A 45 -9.61 5.85 11.98
CA TRP A 45 -10.02 5.11 10.79
C TRP A 45 -11.36 5.61 10.27
N SER A 46 -11.39 5.99 8.99
CA SER A 46 -12.60 6.26 8.21
C SER A 46 -12.46 5.62 6.84
N GLN A 47 -13.58 5.42 6.14
CA GLN A 47 -13.57 4.90 4.77
C GLN A 47 -12.72 5.78 3.84
N GLU A 48 -12.82 7.10 3.98
CA GLU A 48 -12.02 8.06 3.19
C GLU A 48 -10.53 7.92 3.49
N ARG A 49 -10.15 7.72 4.75
CA ARG A 49 -8.74 7.52 5.13
C ARG A 49 -8.20 6.20 4.62
N PHE A 50 -8.97 5.12 4.68
CA PHE A 50 -8.57 3.85 4.08
C PHE A 50 -8.34 4.00 2.57
N LYS A 51 -9.25 4.70 1.86
CA LYS A 51 -9.10 4.98 0.43
C LYS A 51 -7.86 5.80 0.14
N MET A 52 -7.67 6.92 0.84
CA MET A 52 -6.53 7.82 0.64
C MET A 52 -5.19 7.10 0.85
N LEU A 53 -5.06 6.35 1.94
CA LEU A 53 -3.83 5.62 2.24
C LEU A 53 -3.59 4.47 1.27
N TYR A 54 -4.64 3.76 0.86
CA TYR A 54 -4.54 2.77 -0.19
C TYR A 54 -4.02 3.39 -1.50
N GLU A 55 -4.61 4.49 -1.97
CA GLU A 55 -4.17 5.20 -3.18
C GLU A 55 -2.72 5.68 -3.08
N GLN A 56 -2.32 6.24 -1.94
CA GLN A 56 -0.92 6.63 -1.70
C GLN A 56 0.02 5.42 -1.74
N SER A 57 -0.37 4.29 -1.14
CA SER A 57 0.44 3.07 -1.15
C SER A 57 0.58 2.48 -2.55
N VAL A 58 -0.44 2.59 -3.40
CA VAL A 58 -0.38 2.22 -4.83
C VAL A 58 0.62 3.10 -5.55
N LEU A 59 0.53 4.42 -5.38
CA LEU A 59 1.43 5.38 -6.02
C LEU A 59 2.90 5.13 -5.63
N ILE A 60 3.18 4.96 -4.34
CA ILE A 60 4.53 4.65 -3.83
C ILE A 60 5.04 3.33 -4.45
N THR A 61 4.18 2.30 -4.51
CA THR A 61 4.56 1.01 -5.09
C THR A 61 4.91 1.15 -6.57
N ILE A 62 4.11 1.89 -7.35
CA ILE A 62 4.37 2.16 -8.77
C ILE A 62 5.70 2.91 -8.94
N ILE A 63 5.94 3.96 -8.17
CA ILE A 63 7.19 4.74 -8.25
C ILE A 63 8.41 3.85 -7.94
N LEU A 64 8.33 3.01 -6.92
CA LEU A 64 9.41 2.07 -6.59
C LEU A 64 9.66 1.05 -7.70
N LEU A 65 8.60 0.53 -8.32
CA LEU A 65 8.72 -0.39 -9.46
C LEU A 65 9.35 0.29 -10.68
N LEU A 66 8.90 1.51 -11.02
CA LEU A 66 9.47 2.29 -12.12
C LEU A 66 10.94 2.61 -11.86
N THR A 67 11.28 3.02 -10.65
CA THR A 67 12.67 3.31 -10.25
C THR A 67 13.54 2.05 -10.37
N TYR A 68 13.02 0.89 -9.95
CA TYR A 68 13.73 -0.38 -10.09
C TYR A 68 14.00 -0.75 -11.56
N VAL A 69 12.97 -0.66 -12.40
CA VAL A 69 13.10 -0.90 -13.85
C VAL A 69 14.10 0.08 -14.46
N PHE A 70 14.00 1.36 -14.14
CA PHE A 70 14.90 2.40 -14.65
C PHE A 70 16.36 2.12 -14.29
N THR A 71 16.63 1.75 -13.03
CA THR A 71 17.99 1.39 -12.58
C THR A 71 18.52 0.17 -13.34
N LEU A 72 17.71 -0.88 -13.52
CA LEU A 72 18.14 -2.06 -14.28
C LEU A 72 18.46 -1.74 -15.73
N VAL A 73 17.62 -0.93 -16.38
CA VAL A 73 17.82 -0.48 -17.75
C VAL A 73 19.10 0.34 -17.85
N PHE A 74 19.29 1.30 -16.94
CA PHE A 74 20.48 2.15 -16.89
C PHE A 74 21.77 1.34 -16.65
N GLU A 75 21.75 0.37 -15.74
CA GLU A 75 22.88 -0.53 -15.49
C GLU A 75 23.24 -1.36 -16.73
N LYS A 76 22.25 -1.83 -17.49
CA LYS A 76 22.49 -2.54 -18.75
C LYS A 76 23.09 -1.62 -19.81
N PHE A 77 22.56 -0.42 -19.99
CA PHE A 77 23.13 0.55 -20.93
C PHE A 77 24.58 0.90 -20.58
N LYS A 78 24.88 1.09 -19.29
CA LYS A 78 26.25 1.38 -18.83
C LYS A 78 27.22 0.20 -19.02
N LYS A 79 26.76 -1.05 -18.94
CA LYS A 79 27.61 -2.23 -19.17
C LYS A 79 27.88 -2.52 -20.66
N THR A 80 27.07 -1.98 -21.56
CA THR A 80 27.20 -2.20 -23.01
C THR A 80 27.96 -1.08 -23.73
N SER A 81 28.13 0.09 -23.09
CA SER A 81 28.98 1.19 -23.57
C SER A 81 30.40 1.12 -23.02
#